data_AF-A0A4R4IH67-F1
#
_entry.id   AF-A0A4R4IH67-F1
#
_cell.length_a   1.000
_cell.length_b   1.000
_cell.length_c   1.000
_cell.angle_alpha   90.00
_cell.angle_beta   90.00
_cell.angle_gamma   90.00
#
_symmetry.space_group_name_H-M   'P 1'
#
loop_
_entity.id
_entity.type
_entity.pdbx_description
1 polymer ?
#
loop_
_entity_poly.entity_id
_entity_poly.type
_entity_poly.pdbx_seq_one_letter_code
_entity_poly.pdbx_strand_id
1 'polypeptide(L)'
;MSKQSKAKRDKRKKQAPRRPFARLNAQQQIQNHAVLVNEEGQVVAAIGLQGNEWLLAIGGQTMGNADNPVPMLAMLKHLANVQEKEGRKVTLEYSAQLQQMIDDLAADEGKTADDYLAGLVAEFEGVEGEEATDVAEASEAAEQADAPTADADEQPKA
;
A
#
# COMPACT_ATOMS: atom_id res chain seq x y z
N MET A 1 30.98 54.74 15.42
CA MET A 1 29.97 53.82 14.85
C MET A 1 28.81 54.63 14.25
N SER A 2 28.63 54.64 12.93
CA SER A 2 27.66 55.52 12.26
C SER A 2 26.22 54.96 12.25
N LYS A 3 25.25 55.78 12.68
CA LYS A 3 23.81 55.46 12.77
C LYS A 3 23.19 55.06 11.43
N GLN A 4 23.67 55.64 10.33
CA GLN A 4 23.16 55.38 8.98
C GLN A 4 23.44 53.96 8.49
N SER A 5 24.51 53.33 9.01
CA SER A 5 24.90 51.96 8.62
C SER A 5 23.99 50.89 9.23
N LYS A 6 23.45 51.13 10.43
CA LYS A 6 22.44 50.25 11.07
C LYS A 6 21.11 50.30 10.31
N ALA A 7 20.63 51.50 9.99
CA ALA A 7 19.37 51.68 9.27
C ALA A 7 19.34 50.99 7.89
N LYS A 8 20.44 51.08 7.13
CA LYS A 8 20.56 50.41 5.82
C LYS A 8 20.57 48.87 5.96
N ARG A 9 21.21 48.34 7.00
CA ARG A 9 21.28 46.90 7.27
C ARG A 9 19.92 46.34 7.69
N ASP A 10 19.19 47.03 8.55
CA ASP A 10 17.85 46.60 9.00
C ASP A 10 16.82 46.66 7.86
N LYS A 11 16.87 47.69 7.01
CA LYS A 11 16.02 47.76 5.81
C LYS A 11 16.29 46.57 4.87
N ARG A 12 17.56 46.19 4.68
CA ARG A 12 17.92 45.01 3.87
C ARG A 12 17.46 43.70 4.51
N LYS A 13 17.55 43.56 5.82
CA LYS A 13 17.10 42.35 6.55
C LYS A 13 15.57 42.21 6.52
N LYS A 14 14.83 43.33 6.52
CA LYS A 14 13.35 43.34 6.46
C LYS A 14 12.80 43.17 5.04
N GLN A 15 13.53 43.63 4.03
CA GLN A 15 13.15 43.48 2.61
C GLN A 15 13.62 42.16 1.98
N ALA A 16 14.47 41.40 2.67
CA ALA A 16 14.84 40.07 2.21
C ALA A 16 13.58 39.18 2.21
N PRO A 17 13.25 38.51 1.08
CA PRO A 17 12.13 37.59 1.04
C PRO A 17 12.33 36.50 2.09
N ARG A 18 11.30 36.24 2.90
CA ARG A 18 11.35 35.19 3.91
C ARG A 18 11.52 33.86 3.17
N ARG A 19 12.73 33.30 3.22
CA ARG A 19 12.99 31.96 2.68
C ARG A 19 12.01 31.00 3.35
N PRO A 20 11.32 30.12 2.60
CA PRO A 20 10.49 29.10 3.20
C PRO A 20 11.38 28.25 4.11
N PHE A 21 11.08 28.24 5.41
CA PHE A 21 11.73 27.36 6.35
C PHE A 21 11.15 25.97 6.12
N ALA A 22 11.96 25.04 5.60
CA ALA A 22 11.63 23.63 5.60
C ALA A 22 11.41 23.22 7.06
N ARG A 23 10.15 22.95 7.42
CA ARG A 23 9.82 22.45 8.76
C ARG A 23 10.28 21.01 8.78
N LEU A 24 11.17 20.68 9.72
CA LEU A 24 11.72 19.32 9.86
C LEU A 24 10.64 18.25 10.10
N ASN A 25 9.43 18.66 10.52
CA ASN A 25 8.25 17.83 10.74
C ASN A 25 7.09 18.14 9.77
N ALA A 26 7.34 18.80 8.63
CA ALA A 26 6.33 18.82 7.57
C ALA A 26 6.24 17.39 7.03
N GLN A 27 5.12 16.70 7.28
CA GLN A 27 4.85 15.40 6.69
C GLN A 27 5.16 15.50 5.21
N GLN A 28 6.15 14.72 4.77
CA GLN A 28 6.67 14.81 3.42
C GLN A 28 5.51 14.58 2.46
N GLN A 29 5.33 15.48 1.49
CA GLN A 29 4.18 15.40 0.59
C GLN A 29 4.26 14.09 -0.19
N ILE A 30 3.25 13.24 -0.05
CA ILE A 30 3.12 11.99 -0.78
C ILE A 30 2.97 12.34 -2.26
N GLN A 31 3.92 11.91 -3.09
CA GLN A 31 3.87 12.07 -4.54
C GLN A 31 3.24 10.82 -5.13
N ASN A 32 2.10 10.95 -5.83
CA ASN A 32 1.44 9.81 -6.45
C ASN A 32 2.16 9.42 -7.74
N HIS A 33 2.50 8.14 -7.87
CA HIS A 33 3.30 7.59 -8.97
C HIS A 33 2.59 6.51 -9.76
N ALA A 34 1.61 5.82 -9.17
CA ALA A 34 0.63 5.02 -9.90
C ALA A 34 -0.75 5.26 -9.31
N VAL A 35 -1.78 5.34 -10.16
CA VAL A 35 -3.16 5.57 -9.72
C VAL A 35 -4.09 4.67 -10.51
N LEU A 36 -4.90 3.89 -9.79
CA LEU A 36 -6.00 3.11 -10.33
C LEU A 36 -7.29 3.89 -10.13
N VAL A 37 -7.97 4.20 -11.22
CA VAL A 37 -9.20 4.99 -11.24
C VAL A 37 -10.33 4.14 -11.81
N ASN A 38 -11.53 4.23 -11.22
CA ASN A 38 -12.73 3.59 -11.78
C ASN A 38 -13.39 4.47 -12.88
N GLU A 39 -14.44 3.95 -13.51
CA GLU A 39 -15.23 4.69 -14.51
C GLU A 39 -15.83 6.01 -13.98
N GLU A 40 -16.07 6.10 -12.67
CA GLU A 40 -16.59 7.31 -12.01
C GLU A 40 -15.51 8.36 -11.74
N GLY A 41 -14.24 8.10 -12.09
CA GLY A 41 -13.13 9.00 -11.81
C GLY A 41 -12.64 8.96 -10.36
N GLN A 42 -13.07 7.97 -9.58
CA GLN A 42 -12.67 7.78 -8.19
C GLN A 42 -11.41 6.93 -8.11
N VAL A 43 -10.48 7.34 -7.24
CA VAL A 43 -9.24 6.61 -6.99
C VAL A 43 -9.55 5.38 -6.13
N VAL A 44 -9.39 4.20 -6.72
CA VAL A 44 -9.55 2.92 -6.03
C VAL A 44 -8.28 2.54 -5.30
N ALA A 45 -7.13 2.71 -5.96
CA ALA A 45 -5.82 2.45 -5.37
C ALA A 45 -4.78 3.42 -5.93
N ALA A 46 -3.74 3.72 -5.16
CA ALA A 46 -2.62 4.54 -5.59
C ALA A 46 -1.33 4.09 -4.91
N ILE A 47 -0.22 4.20 -5.64
CA ILE A 47 1.13 4.06 -5.10
C ILE A 47 1.74 5.45 -5.05
N GLY A 48 2.18 5.85 -3.86
CA GLY A 48 2.83 7.12 -3.64
C GLY A 48 4.23 6.96 -3.04
N LEU A 49 5.11 7.93 -3.26
CA LEU A 49 6.42 8.01 -2.62
C LEU A 49 6.37 9.06 -1.52
N GLN A 50 6.67 8.66 -0.29
CA GLN A 50 6.80 9.56 0.86
C GLN A 50 8.25 9.56 1.34
N GLY A 51 8.97 10.62 0.99
CA GLY A 51 10.41 10.71 1.29
C GLY A 51 11.19 9.69 0.48
N ASN A 52 11.42 8.52 1.06
CA ASN A 52 12.13 7.39 0.44
C ASN A 52 11.35 6.07 0.49
N GLU A 53 10.18 6.05 1.14
CA GLU A 53 9.35 4.86 1.26
C GLU A 53 8.20 4.92 0.25
N TRP A 54 7.94 3.80 -0.41
CA TRP A 54 6.76 3.64 -1.24
C TRP A 54 5.57 3.25 -0.37
N LEU A 55 4.42 3.83 -0.66
CA LEU A 55 3.18 3.66 0.05
C LEU A 55 2.12 3.16 -0.93
N LEU A 56 1.43 2.08 -0.56
CA LEU A 56 0.23 1.63 -1.24
C LEU A 56 -0.98 2.14 -0.46
N ALA A 57 -1.86 2.89 -1.12
CA ALA A 57 -3.13 3.32 -0.58
C ALA A 57 -4.29 2.76 -1.39
N ILE A 58 -5.29 2.19 -0.73
CA ILE A 58 -6.53 1.66 -1.33
C ILE A 58 -7.70 2.42 -0.70
N GLY A 59 -8.59 2.99 -1.51
CA GLY A 59 -9.74 3.76 -1.04
C GLY A 59 -9.37 4.96 -0.16
N GLY A 60 -8.17 5.54 -0.35
CA GLY A 60 -7.64 6.64 0.47
C GLY A 60 -7.02 6.22 1.81
N GLN A 61 -6.93 4.92 2.10
CA GLN A 61 -6.24 4.39 3.29
C GLN A 61 -4.93 3.72 2.88
N THR A 62 -3.84 4.04 3.57
CA THR A 62 -2.55 3.38 3.37
C THR A 62 -2.61 1.94 3.89
N MET A 63 -2.47 0.96 2.99
CA MET A 63 -2.48 -0.47 3.32
C MET A 63 -1.09 -1.03 3.59
N GLY A 64 -0.04 -0.41 3.05
CA GLY A 64 1.32 -0.88 3.27
C GLY A 64 2.37 0.12 2.82
N ASN A 65 3.58 -0.04 3.37
CA ASN A 65 4.79 0.64 2.96
C ASN A 65 5.87 -0.37 2.58
N ALA A 66 6.72 -0.03 1.62
CA ALA A 66 7.82 -0.88 1.17
C ALA A 66 8.95 -0.04 0.55
N ASP A 67 10.14 -0.61 0.52
CA ASP A 67 11.32 0.01 -0.12
C ASP A 67 11.29 -0.12 -1.65
N ASN A 68 10.59 -1.14 -2.18
CA ASN A 68 10.48 -1.42 -3.61
C ASN A 68 9.02 -1.28 -4.06
N PRO A 69 8.73 -0.47 -5.10
CA PRO A 69 7.36 -0.29 -5.60
C PRO A 69 6.86 -1.45 -6.47
N VAL A 70 7.76 -2.32 -6.93
CA VAL A 70 7.44 -3.39 -7.90
C VAL A 70 6.37 -4.36 -7.36
N PRO A 71 6.49 -4.91 -6.14
CA PRO A 71 5.44 -5.79 -5.60
C PRO A 71 4.10 -5.07 -5.41
N MET A 72 4.11 -3.80 -5.02
CA MET A 72 2.89 -3.00 -4.88
C MET A 72 2.19 -2.80 -6.22
N LEU A 73 2.97 -2.60 -7.29
CA LEU A 73 2.44 -2.43 -8.63
C LEU A 73 1.87 -3.74 -9.17
N ALA A 74 2.51 -4.87 -8.89
CA ALA A 74 1.96 -6.18 -9.21
C ALA A 74 0.60 -6.39 -8.53
N MET A 75 0.49 -6.07 -7.23
CA MET A 75 -0.78 -6.12 -6.50
C MET A 75 -1.84 -5.17 -7.10
N LEU A 76 -1.44 -3.98 -7.53
CA LEU A 76 -2.34 -3.00 -8.13
C LEU A 76 -2.82 -3.44 -9.52
N LYS A 77 -1.95 -4.04 -10.33
CA LYS A 77 -2.30 -4.66 -11.62
C LYS A 77 -3.20 -5.88 -11.45
N HIS A 78 -2.94 -6.71 -10.44
CA HIS A 78 -3.84 -7.82 -10.07
C HIS A 78 -5.24 -7.31 -9.69
N LEU A 79 -5.31 -6.29 -8.81
CA LEU A 79 -6.56 -5.64 -8.44
C LEU A 79 -7.30 -5.12 -9.69
N ALA A 80 -6.59 -4.52 -10.64
CA ALA A 80 -7.19 -4.07 -11.89
C ALA A 80 -7.81 -5.22 -12.70
N ASN A 81 -7.08 -6.33 -12.85
CA ASN A 81 -7.58 -7.52 -13.55
C ASN A 81 -8.83 -8.12 -12.88
N VAL A 82 -8.88 -8.15 -11.54
CA VAL A 82 -10.04 -8.62 -10.79
C VAL A 82 -11.25 -7.72 -11.03
N GLN A 83 -11.07 -6.40 -10.98
CA GLN A 83 -12.13 -5.44 -11.24
C GLN A 83 -12.69 -5.57 -12.66
N GLU A 84 -11.83 -5.75 -13.65
CA GLU A 84 -12.24 -5.97 -15.04
C GLU A 84 -13.02 -7.28 -15.22
N LYS A 85 -12.61 -8.36 -14.55
CA LYS A 85 -13.35 -9.65 -14.52
C LYS A 85 -14.74 -9.49 -13.91
N GLU A 86 -14.89 -8.63 -12.92
CA GLU A 86 -16.18 -8.28 -12.31
C GLU A 86 -17.00 -7.29 -13.16
N GLY A 87 -16.49 -6.89 -14.33
CA GLY A 87 -17.16 -5.98 -15.26
C GLY A 87 -17.02 -4.49 -14.90
N ARG A 88 -16.16 -4.16 -13.93
CA ARG A 88 -15.85 -2.77 -13.54
C ARG A 88 -14.70 -2.26 -14.39
N LYS A 89 -14.94 -1.23 -15.20
CA LYS A 89 -13.88 -0.59 -15.98
C LYS A 89 -12.98 0.21 -15.05
N VAL A 90 -11.70 -0.10 -15.10
CA VAL A 90 -10.65 0.61 -14.37
C VAL A 90 -9.58 1.09 -15.33
N THR A 91 -8.91 2.17 -14.98
CA THR A 91 -7.80 2.74 -15.74
C THR A 91 -6.61 2.88 -14.81
N LEU A 92 -5.47 2.36 -15.25
CA LEU A 92 -4.23 2.41 -14.51
C LEU A 92 -3.27 3.40 -15.16
N GLU A 93 -2.93 4.45 -14.43
CA GLU A 93 -1.97 5.46 -14.84
C GLU A 93 -0.64 5.29 -14.09
N TYR A 94 0.46 5.41 -14.84
CA TYR A 94 1.82 5.33 -14.31
C TYR A 94 2.57 6.64 -14.53
N SER A 95 3.42 7.01 -13.57
CA SER A 95 4.36 8.12 -13.73
C SER A 95 5.64 7.68 -14.45
N ALA A 96 6.27 8.60 -15.18
CA ALA A 96 7.51 8.34 -15.90
C ALA A 96 8.67 7.89 -14.99
N GLN A 97 8.73 8.41 -13.76
CA GLN A 97 9.76 8.02 -12.78
C GLN A 97 9.60 6.55 -12.37
N LEU A 98 8.37 6.10 -12.14
CA LEU A 98 8.09 4.72 -11.77
C LEU A 98 8.38 3.78 -12.95
N GLN A 99 8.01 4.18 -14.18
CA GLN A 99 8.32 3.41 -15.38
C GLN A 99 9.83 3.21 -15.56
N GLN A 100 10.63 4.28 -15.44
CA GLN A 100 12.09 4.19 -15.54
C GLN A 100 12.68 3.24 -14.50
N MET A 101 12.22 3.30 -13.25
CA MET A 101 12.69 2.36 -12.23
C MET A 101 12.34 0.90 -12.55
N ILE A 102 11.16 0.64 -13.10
CA ILE A 102 10.76 -0.70 -13.52
C ILE A 102 11.63 -1.17 -14.68
N ASP A 103 11.87 -0.29 -15.66
CA ASP A 103 12.73 -0.61 -16.81
C ASP A 103 14.15 -0.95 -16.35
N ASP A 104 14.72 -0.20 -15.40
CA ASP A 104 16.04 -0.47 -14.82
C ASP A 104 16.05 -1.82 -14.08
N LEU A 105 15.06 -2.09 -13.23
CA LEU A 105 14.94 -3.35 -12.48
C LEU A 105 14.72 -4.55 -13.40
N ALA A 106 13.90 -4.40 -14.43
CA ALA A 106 13.66 -5.45 -15.42
C ALA A 106 14.93 -5.72 -16.24
N ALA A 107 15.69 -4.67 -16.59
CA ALA A 107 16.97 -4.81 -17.27
C ALA A 107 18.00 -5.54 -16.40
N ASP A 108 18.04 -5.29 -15.08
CA ASP A 108 18.88 -6.01 -14.13
C ASP A 108 18.53 -7.51 -14.07
N GLU A 109 17.24 -7.85 -14.19
CA GLU A 109 16.78 -9.25 -14.31
C GLU A 109 16.87 -9.83 -15.73
N GLY A 110 17.26 -9.03 -16.73
CA GLY A 110 17.33 -9.43 -18.13
C GLY A 110 15.97 -9.68 -18.80
N LYS A 111 14.88 -9.15 -18.23
CA LYS A 111 13.51 -9.25 -18.75
C LYS A 111 13.02 -7.91 -19.28
N THR A 112 11.93 -7.93 -20.03
CA THR A 112 11.20 -6.68 -20.34
C THR A 112 10.37 -6.26 -19.13
N ALA A 113 10.08 -4.97 -18.98
CA ALA A 113 9.24 -4.46 -17.89
C ALA A 113 7.89 -5.19 -17.82
N ASP A 114 7.26 -5.42 -18.97
CA ASP A 114 5.98 -6.12 -19.04
C ASP A 114 6.08 -7.59 -18.62
N ASP A 115 7.12 -8.32 -19.06
CA ASP A 115 7.34 -9.73 -18.69
C ASP A 115 7.68 -9.88 -17.20
N TYR A 116 8.48 -8.95 -16.66
CA TYR A 116 8.83 -8.93 -15.25
C TYR A 116 7.60 -8.72 -14.37
N LEU A 117 6.79 -7.72 -14.71
CA LEU A 117 5.53 -7.44 -14.02
C LEU A 117 4.52 -8.56 -14.19
N ALA A 118 4.43 -9.19 -15.37
CA ALA A 118 3.53 -10.32 -15.61
C ALA A 118 3.90 -11.54 -14.75
N GLY A 119 5.19 -11.84 -14.61
CA GLY A 119 5.67 -12.91 -13.73
C GLY A 119 5.29 -12.67 -12.27
N LEU A 120 5.51 -11.45 -11.78
CA LEU A 120 5.13 -11.07 -10.42
C LEU A 120 3.61 -11.12 -10.19
N VAL A 121 2.81 -10.64 -11.13
CA VAL A 121 1.35 -10.74 -11.03
C VAL A 121 0.91 -12.20 -11.00
N ALA A 122 1.55 -13.07 -11.78
CA ALA A 122 1.27 -14.51 -11.77
C ALA A 122 1.65 -15.17 -10.43
N GLU A 123 2.74 -14.73 -9.78
CA GLU A 123 3.09 -15.19 -8.43
C GLU A 123 2.00 -14.80 -7.41
N PHE A 124 1.48 -13.57 -7.47
CA PHE A 124 0.36 -13.16 -6.60
C PHE A 124 -0.93 -13.95 -6.89
N GLU A 125 -1.29 -14.16 -8.16
CA GLU A 125 -2.45 -14.97 -8.54
C GLU A 125 -2.31 -16.44 -8.11
N GLY A 126 -1.10 -16.99 -8.16
CA GLY A 126 -0.81 -18.37 -7.75
C GLY A 126 -0.86 -18.57 -6.23
N VAL A 127 -0.41 -17.59 -5.44
CA VAL A 127 -0.39 -17.67 -3.98
C VAL A 127 -1.81 -17.59 -3.39
N GLU A 128 -2.70 -16.74 -3.92
CA GLU A 128 -4.11 -16.69 -3.47
C GLU A 128 -4.92 -17.93 -3.89
N GLY A 129 -4.52 -18.62 -4.97
CA GLY A 129 -5.16 -19.87 -5.40
C GLY A 129 -4.82 -21.08 -4.53
N GLU A 130 -3.71 -21.05 -3.79
CA GLU A 130 -3.24 -22.16 -2.95
C GLU A 130 -3.61 -21.97 -1.46
N GLU A 131 -3.78 -20.72 -0.98
CA GLU A 131 -4.30 -20.47 0.38
C GLU A 131 -5.82 -20.64 0.54
N ALA A 132 -6.58 -20.79 -0.54
CA ALA A 132 -8.01 -21.10 -0.46
C ALA A 132 -8.29 -22.59 -0.16
N THR A 133 -7.29 -23.48 -0.22
CA THR A 133 -7.46 -24.91 0.04
C THR A 133 -7.08 -25.37 1.45
N ASP A 134 -6.42 -24.54 2.27
CA ASP A 134 -5.93 -24.97 3.59
C ASP A 134 -6.82 -24.55 4.79
N VAL A 135 -7.89 -23.78 4.57
CA VAL A 135 -8.82 -23.36 5.66
C VAL A 135 -10.12 -24.20 5.70
N ALA A 136 -10.32 -25.12 4.75
CA ALA A 136 -11.53 -25.95 4.68
C ALA A 136 -11.44 -27.28 5.46
N GLU A 137 -10.28 -27.69 5.99
CA GLU A 137 -10.13 -28.98 6.70
C GLU A 137 -9.94 -28.86 8.23
N ALA A 138 -10.33 -27.73 8.84
CA ALA A 138 -10.26 -27.56 10.31
C ALA A 138 -11.60 -27.35 11.01
N SER A 139 -12.74 -27.38 10.30
CA SER A 139 -14.07 -27.17 10.91
C SER A 139 -15.02 -28.36 10.79
N GLU A 140 -14.58 -29.57 11.12
CA GLU A 140 -15.51 -30.71 11.26
C GLU A 140 -15.03 -31.70 12.34
N ALA A 141 -14.97 -31.25 13.59
CA ALA A 141 -14.99 -32.13 14.76
C ALA A 141 -15.48 -31.41 16.03
N ALA A 142 -16.60 -30.69 15.91
CA ALA A 142 -17.34 -30.22 17.08
C ALA A 142 -18.83 -30.26 16.78
N GLU A 143 -19.47 -31.39 17.05
CA GLU A 143 -20.78 -31.44 17.73
C GLU A 143 -21.15 -32.89 18.08
N GLN A 144 -21.80 -33.04 19.23
CA GLN A 144 -22.58 -34.19 19.75
C GLN A 144 -21.80 -35.15 20.69
N ALA A 145 -22.21 -35.38 21.94
CA ALA A 145 -23.48 -35.11 22.58
C ALA A 145 -23.34 -35.00 24.11
N ASP A 146 -24.19 -34.11 24.62
CA ASP A 146 -24.74 -34.01 25.97
C ASP A 146 -24.91 -35.38 26.67
N ALA A 147 -24.37 -35.48 27.89
CA ALA A 147 -24.76 -36.50 28.87
C ALA A 147 -24.85 -35.82 30.24
N PRO A 148 -26.05 -35.64 30.82
CA PRO A 148 -26.19 -35.09 32.15
C PRO A 148 -25.68 -36.09 33.18
N THR A 149 -24.73 -35.65 34.00
CA THR A 149 -24.18 -36.37 35.14
C THR A 149 -25.27 -36.69 36.15
N ALA A 150 -25.37 -37.98 36.44
CA ALA A 150 -26.33 -38.55 37.37
C ALA A 150 -26.13 -38.03 38.80
N ASP A 151 -27.27 -37.73 39.39
CA ASP A 151 -27.55 -37.54 40.81
C ASP A 151 -26.86 -38.60 41.68
N ALA A 152 -26.15 -38.16 42.72
CA ALA A 152 -25.57 -39.03 43.74
C ALA A 152 -25.70 -38.35 45.10
N ASP A 153 -26.93 -38.25 45.58
CA ASP A 153 -27.24 -38.16 47.01
C ASP A 153 -28.05 -39.39 47.42
N GLU A 154 -27.39 -40.43 47.95
CA GLU A 154 -27.97 -41.22 49.06
C GLU A 154 -26.88 -42.04 49.78
N GLN A 155 -26.70 -41.72 51.07
CA GLN A 155 -25.99 -42.50 52.09
C GLN A 155 -26.67 -43.87 52.35
N PRO A 156 -25.98 -44.92 52.86
CA PRO A 156 -25.90 -45.05 54.32
C PRO A 156 -24.59 -45.65 54.87
N LYS A 157 -24.23 -45.12 56.03
CA LYS A 157 -23.32 -45.72 57.01
C LYS A 157 -24.11 -46.80 57.78
N ALA A 158 -23.54 -48.00 57.87
CA ALA A 158 -23.75 -48.93 58.98
C ALA A 158 -22.37 -49.27 59.56
#